data_AF-A0A4Y2GFR3-F1
#
_entry.id   AF-A0A4Y2GFR3-F1
#
_cell.length_a   1.000
_cell.length_b   1.000
_cell.length_c   1.000
_cell.angle_alpha   90.00
_cell.angle_beta   90.00
_cell.angle_gamma   90.00
#
_symmetry.space_group_name_H-M   'P 1'
#
loop_
_entity.id
_entity.type
_entity.pdbx_description
1 polymer ?
#
loop_
_entity_poly.entity_id
_entity_poly.type
_entity_poly.pdbx_seq_one_letter_code
_entity_poly.pdbx_strand_id
1 'polypeptide(L)'
;MSTKAVHIEMVTDLTSEAFISTLKRFFARRGKCSTLFSDNATNFVGAQAELKKLHNLINYPDDNLSNFLASDAIKWKFIPPVSPNFGGLWEAGVKSFKHHFRRAIGNANLTYEEFNTVIV
;
A
#
# COMPACT_ATOMS: atom_id res chain seq x y z
N MET A 1 -7.86 13.58 16.65
CA MET A 1 -6.55 14.04 16.16
C MET A 1 -6.16 13.14 15.00
N SER A 2 -5.73 13.67 13.86
CA SER A 2 -5.30 12.88 12.70
C SER A 2 -3.81 13.14 12.45
N THR A 3 -3.01 12.08 12.40
CA THR A 3 -1.57 12.15 12.16
C THR A 3 -1.28 11.78 10.71
N LYS A 4 -0.44 12.56 10.04
CA LYS A 4 0.06 12.25 8.69
C LYS A 4 1.42 11.55 8.81
N ALA A 5 1.39 10.22 8.88
CA ALA A 5 2.60 9.40 8.87
C ALA A 5 2.86 8.86 7.46
N VAL A 6 4.14 8.79 7.07
CA VAL A 6 4.57 8.23 5.77
C VAL A 6 5.36 6.96 6.03
N HIS A 7 5.01 5.89 5.31
CA HIS A 7 5.77 4.64 5.26
C HIS A 7 6.27 4.47 3.83
N ILE A 8 7.58 4.30 3.65
CA ILE A 8 8.21 4.04 2.36
C ILE A 8 8.72 2.60 2.38
N GLU A 9 8.47 1.87 1.31
CA GLU A 9 8.96 0.51 1.15
C GLU A 9 9.41 0.32 -0.29
N MET A 10 10.57 -0.31 -0.46
CA MET A 10 11.02 -0.71 -1.79
C MET A 10 10.26 -1.96 -2.24
N VAL A 11 9.90 -1.99 -3.52
CA VAL A 11 9.30 -3.14 -4.19
C VAL A 11 10.13 -3.49 -5.42
N THR A 12 10.27 -4.78 -5.70
CA THR A 12 11.08 -5.31 -6.81
C THR A 12 10.38 -5.21 -8.16
N ASP A 13 9.05 -5.09 -8.17
CA ASP A 13 8.25 -4.99 -9.38
C ASP A 13 6.97 -4.14 -9.15
N LEU A 14 6.29 -3.80 -10.24
CA LEU A 14 5.05 -3.03 -10.25
C LEU A 14 3.82 -3.92 -10.49
N THR A 15 3.82 -5.14 -9.94
CA THR A 15 2.71 -6.09 -10.08
C THR A 15 1.71 -5.98 -8.93
N SER A 16 0.53 -6.58 -9.12
CA SER A 16 -0.46 -6.76 -8.06
C SER A 16 0.08 -7.60 -6.90
N GLU A 17 0.86 -8.63 -7.19
CA GLU A 17 1.42 -9.56 -6.20
C GLU A 17 2.44 -8.86 -5.29
N ALA A 18 3.36 -8.08 -5.86
CA ALA A 18 4.30 -7.30 -5.06
C ALA A 18 3.60 -6.25 -4.21
N PHE A 19 2.54 -5.61 -4.75
CA PHE A 19 1.73 -4.70 -3.95
C PHE A 19 1.04 -5.41 -2.78
N ILE A 20 0.40 -6.56 -3.00
CA ILE A 20 -0.26 -7.33 -1.93
C ILE A 20 0.76 -7.73 -0.86
N SER A 21 1.94 -8.20 -1.27
CA SER A 21 3.02 -8.57 -0.36
C SER A 21 3.49 -7.39 0.48
N THR A 22 3.61 -6.21 -0.13
CA THR A 22 3.96 -4.94 0.54
C THR A 22 2.88 -4.50 1.52
N LEU A 23 1.62 -4.59 1.12
CA LEU A 23 0.48 -4.24 1.97
C LEU A 23 0.40 -5.16 3.21
N LYS A 24 0.67 -6.45 3.06
CA LYS A 24 0.77 -7.40 4.18
C LYS A 24 1.87 -7.00 5.16
N ARG A 25 3.07 -6.67 4.66
CA ARG A 25 4.20 -6.22 5.49
C ARG A 25 3.91 -4.90 6.18
N PHE A 26 3.23 -3.96 5.51
CA PHE A 26 2.77 -2.72 6.09
C PHE A 26 1.80 -2.97 7.26
N PHE A 27 0.78 -3.81 7.08
CA PHE A 27 -0.16 -4.14 8.17
C PHE A 27 0.48 -4.87 9.33
N ALA A 28 1.43 -5.78 9.07
CA ALA A 28 2.18 -6.45 10.13
C ALA A 28 2.96 -5.46 11.00
N ARG A 29 3.47 -4.36 10.43
CA ARG A 29 4.26 -3.34 11.14
C ARG A 29 3.43 -2.22 11.76
N ARG A 30 2.37 -1.78 11.08
CA ARG A 30 1.61 -0.56 11.43
C ARG A 30 0.17 -0.83 11.89
N GLY A 31 -0.25 -2.10 11.84
CA GLY A 31 -1.63 -2.48 12.04
C GLY A 31 -2.47 -2.32 10.78
N LYS A 32 -3.63 -2.99 10.79
CA LYS A 32 -4.56 -3.01 9.66
C LYS A 32 -5.30 -1.67 9.54
N CYS A 33 -5.44 -1.16 8.32
CA CYS A 33 -6.26 0.03 8.08
C CYS A 33 -7.73 -0.33 7.90
N SER A 34 -8.64 0.57 8.28
CA SER A 34 -10.07 0.40 8.02
C SER A 34 -10.45 0.79 6.58
N THR A 35 -9.72 1.72 5.97
CA THR A 35 -9.96 2.21 4.61
C THR A 35 -8.64 2.40 3.89
N LEU A 36 -8.58 1.93 2.64
CA LEU A 36 -7.45 2.11 1.74
C LEU A 36 -7.88 2.96 0.55
N PHE A 37 -7.09 3.97 0.20
CA PHE A 37 -7.31 4.80 -0.99
C PHE A 37 -6.15 4.60 -1.97
N SER A 38 -6.47 4.47 -3.26
CA SER A 38 -5.48 4.42 -4.34
C SER A 38 -6.03 5.05 -5.61
N ASP A 39 -5.15 5.34 -6.57
CA ASP A 39 -5.55 5.60 -7.95
C ASP A 39 -5.94 4.29 -8.68
N ASN A 40 -6.34 4.42 -9.94
CA ASN A 40 -6.79 3.32 -10.78
C ASN A 40 -5.64 2.62 -11.52
N ALA A 41 -4.40 2.68 -11.01
CA ALA A 41 -3.30 1.93 -11.60
C ALA A 41 -3.62 0.41 -11.62
N THR A 42 -3.16 -0.26 -12.67
CA THR A 42 -3.56 -1.64 -12.98
C THR A 42 -3.15 -2.64 -11.91
N ASN A 43 -2.02 -2.42 -11.25
CA ASN A 43 -1.56 -3.20 -10.10
C ASN A 43 -2.51 -3.10 -8.90
N PHE A 44 -3.08 -1.92 -8.61
CA PHE A 44 -4.05 -1.75 -7.53
C PHE A 44 -5.40 -2.36 -7.88
N VAL A 45 -5.86 -2.18 -9.12
CA VAL A 45 -7.10 -2.79 -9.61
C VAL A 45 -7.00 -4.32 -9.59
N GLY A 46 -5.89 -4.87 -10.07
CA GLY A 46 -5.62 -6.31 -10.04
C GLY A 46 -5.54 -6.85 -8.62
N ALA A 47 -4.81 -6.17 -7.73
CA ALA A 47 -4.71 -6.56 -6.33
C ALA A 47 -6.06 -6.55 -5.61
N GLN A 48 -6.91 -5.55 -5.86
CA GLN A 48 -8.27 -5.55 -5.30
C GLN A 48 -9.08 -6.75 -5.80
N ALA A 49 -8.97 -7.08 -7.08
CA ALA A 49 -9.65 -8.23 -7.66
C ALA A 49 -9.18 -9.55 -7.03
N GLU A 50 -7.87 -9.72 -6.83
CA GLU A 50 -7.29 -10.90 -6.16
C GLU A 50 -7.74 -11.03 -4.70
N LEU A 51 -7.70 -9.92 -3.94
CA LEU A 51 -8.18 -9.92 -2.55
C LEU A 51 -9.67 -10.26 -2.45
N LYS A 52 -10.50 -9.75 -3.38
CA LYS A 52 -11.92 -10.10 -3.47
C LYS A 52 -12.14 -11.57 -3.81
N LYS A 53 -11.36 -12.14 -4.74
CA LYS A 53 -11.43 -13.58 -5.07
C LYS A 53 -11.09 -14.44 -3.86
N LEU A 54 -10.01 -14.12 -3.14
CA LEU A 54 -9.62 -14.83 -1.92
C LEU A 54 -10.71 -14.76 -0.85
N HIS A 55 -11.28 -13.58 -0.61
CA HIS A 55 -12.41 -13.42 0.30
C HIS A 55 -13.60 -14.29 -0.10
N ASN A 56 -13.95 -14.33 -1.38
CA ASN A 56 -15.08 -15.13 -1.88
C ASN A 56 -14.83 -16.64 -1.80
N LEU A 57 -13.58 -17.09 -1.95
CA LEU A 57 -13.21 -18.50 -1.79
C LEU A 57 -13.30 -18.96 -0.33
N ILE A 58 -13.03 -18.06 0.63
CA ILE A 58 -13.12 -18.35 2.07
C ILE A 58 -14.57 -18.35 2.57
N ASN A 59 -15.49 -17.68 1.86
CA ASN A 59 -16.92 -17.64 2.21
C ASN A 59 -17.72 -18.91 1.88
N TYR A 60 -17.07 -20.08 1.80
CA TYR A 60 -17.74 -21.36 2.05
C TYR A 60 -17.85 -21.54 3.57
N PRO A 61 -19.06 -21.45 4.15
CA PRO A 61 -19.23 -20.89 5.50
C PRO A 61 -18.96 -21.92 6.61
N ASP A 62 -18.09 -21.53 7.53
CA ASP A 62 -18.36 -21.72 8.96
C ASP A 62 -18.74 -20.33 9.50
N ASP A 63 -19.97 -20.18 9.99
CA ASP A 63 -20.65 -18.89 10.21
C ASP A 63 -19.91 -17.96 11.19
N ASN A 64 -19.04 -18.51 12.03
CA ASN A 64 -18.21 -17.73 12.94
C ASN A 64 -16.99 -17.07 12.26
N LEU A 65 -16.39 -17.73 11.27
CA LEU A 65 -15.19 -17.24 10.59
C LEU A 65 -15.54 -16.18 9.53
N SER A 66 -16.65 -16.38 8.82
CA SER A 66 -17.15 -15.41 7.82
C SER A 66 -17.51 -14.07 8.48
N ASN A 67 -18.13 -14.10 9.66
CA ASN A 67 -18.43 -12.87 10.42
C ASN A 67 -17.18 -12.16 10.94
N PHE A 68 -16.17 -12.91 11.41
CA PHE A 68 -14.89 -12.35 11.85
C PHE A 68 -14.10 -11.71 10.69
N LEU A 69 -14.21 -12.25 9.47
CA LEU A 69 -13.52 -11.73 8.29
C LEU A 69 -14.31 -10.62 7.57
N ALA A 70 -15.64 -10.68 7.57
CA ALA A 70 -16.53 -9.70 6.94
C ALA A 70 -16.62 -8.38 7.73
N SER A 71 -16.58 -8.43 9.07
CA SER A 71 -16.48 -7.21 9.90
C SER A 71 -15.14 -6.49 9.77
N ASP A 72 -14.16 -7.17 9.18
CA ASP A 72 -12.75 -6.80 9.18
C ASP A 72 -12.24 -6.50 7.75
N ALA A 73 -13.14 -6.39 6.76
CA ALA A 73 -12.75 -6.08 5.40
C ALA A 73 -12.27 -4.62 5.26
N ILE A 74 -11.03 -4.45 4.79
CA ILE A 74 -10.48 -3.12 4.46
C ILE A 74 -11.34 -2.51 3.35
N LYS A 75 -11.95 -1.35 3.62
CA LYS A 75 -12.72 -0.63 2.61
C LYS A 75 -11.78 0.01 1.60
N TRP A 76 -11.57 -0.65 0.47
CA TRP A 76 -10.74 -0.09 -0.59
C TRP A 76 -11.56 0.81 -1.52
N LYS A 77 -11.16 2.08 -1.62
CA LYS A 77 -11.76 3.10 -2.49
C LYS A 77 -10.76 3.56 -3.55
N PHE A 78 -11.19 3.58 -4.81
CA PHE A 78 -10.46 4.21 -5.88
C PHE A 78 -10.85 5.68 -5.99
N ILE A 79 -9.87 6.55 -6.19
CA ILE A 79 -10.16 7.96 -6.49
C ILE A 79 -10.74 8.08 -7.91
N PRO A 80 -11.50 9.15 -8.21
CA PRO A 80 -12.01 9.37 -9.55
C PRO A 80 -10.87 9.42 -10.57
N PRO A 81 -11.04 8.82 -11.76
CA PRO A 81 -10.04 8.87 -12.80
C PRO A 81 -9.73 10.33 -13.17
N VAL A 82 -8.46 10.63 -13.43
CA VAL A 82 -8.01 11.98 -13.83
C VAL A 82 -8.43 13.06 -12.81
N SER A 83 -8.25 12.78 -11.51
CA SER A 83 -8.53 13.74 -10.45
C SER A 83 -7.24 14.12 -9.69
N PRO A 84 -6.45 15.09 -10.23
CA PRO A 84 -5.14 15.47 -9.66
C PRO A 84 -5.21 15.89 -8.20
N ASN A 85 -6.33 16.50 -7.81
CA ASN A 85 -6.51 17.05 -6.46
C ASN A 85 -6.66 15.96 -5.38
N PHE A 86 -7.05 14.74 -5.73
CA PHE A 86 -7.22 13.66 -4.75
C PHE A 86 -5.90 13.02 -4.32
N GLY A 87 -4.82 13.18 -5.11
CA GLY A 87 -3.52 12.56 -4.84
C GLY A 87 -2.49 13.45 -4.16
N GLY A 88 -2.78 14.74 -3.98
CA GLY A 88 -1.80 15.72 -3.51
C GLY A 88 -1.10 15.36 -2.19
N LEU A 89 -1.77 14.63 -1.28
CA LEU A 89 -1.17 14.20 -0.01
C LEU A 89 -0.03 13.19 -0.21
N TRP A 90 -0.26 12.13 -0.98
CA TRP A 90 0.80 11.14 -1.22
C TRP A 90 1.85 11.68 -2.19
N GLU A 91 1.48 12.51 -3.16
CA GLU A 91 2.44 13.18 -4.05
C GLU A 91 3.39 14.11 -3.27
N ALA A 92 2.87 14.88 -2.31
CA ALA A 92 3.69 15.69 -1.43
C ALA A 92 4.65 14.84 -0.58
N GLY A 93 4.17 13.70 -0.05
CA GLY A 93 5.01 12.73 0.66
C GLY A 93 6.14 12.18 -0.19
N VAL A 94 5.83 11.73 -1.42
CA VAL A 94 6.83 11.22 -2.37
C VAL A 94 7.82 12.31 -2.78
N LYS A 95 7.37 13.55 -2.99
CA LYS A 95 8.23 14.70 -3.30
C LYS A 95 9.19 15.01 -2.15
N SER A 96 8.69 15.02 -0.91
CA SER A 96 9.51 15.22 0.30
C SER A 96 10.55 14.12 0.45
N PHE A 97 10.15 12.84 0.33
CA PHE A 97 11.07 11.70 0.36
C PHE A 97 12.19 11.86 -0.68
N LYS A 98 11.86 12.05 -1.97
CA LYS A 98 12.85 12.20 -3.04
C LYS A 98 13.82 13.36 -2.78
N HIS A 99 13.32 14.46 -2.21
CA HIS A 99 14.13 15.64 -1.89
C HIS A 99 15.16 15.37 -0.80
N HIS A 100 14.76 14.72 0.29
CA HIS A 100 15.64 14.41 1.41
C HIS A 100 16.57 13.24 1.09
N PHE A 101 16.04 12.19 0.46
CA PHE A 101 16.80 11.00 0.07
C PHE A 101 18.03 11.36 -0.77
N ARG A 102 17.86 12.15 -1.84
CA ARG A 102 18.98 12.60 -2.70
C ARG A 102 20.07 13.36 -1.95
N ARG A 103 19.72 14.13 -0.91
CA ARG A 103 20.69 14.87 -0.09
C ARG A 103 21.41 13.96 0.90
N ALA A 104 20.71 12.96 1.43
CA ALA A 104 21.29 11.99 2.35
C ALA A 104 22.30 11.08 1.64
N ILE A 105 21.98 10.60 0.44
CA ILE A 105 22.83 9.62 -0.27
C ILE A 105 23.87 10.26 -1.21
N GLY A 106 23.69 11.54 -1.58
CA GLY A 106 24.56 12.22 -2.55
C GLY A 106 24.59 11.51 -3.89
N ASN A 107 25.80 11.14 -4.34
CA ASN A 107 26.06 10.44 -5.60
C ASN A 107 26.31 8.92 -5.42
N ALA A 108 25.97 8.35 -4.25
CA ALA A 108 26.16 6.93 -4.01
C ALA A 108 25.24 6.07 -4.90
N ASN A 109 25.82 5.02 -5.50
CA ASN A 109 25.07 3.98 -6.18
C ASN A 109 24.79 2.86 -5.20
N LEU A 110 23.58 2.83 -4.64
CA LEU A 110 23.20 1.86 -3.61
C LEU A 110 22.80 0.53 -4.24
N THR A 111 23.20 -0.58 -3.61
CA THR A 111 22.58 -1.88 -3.84
C THR A 111 21.14 -1.90 -3.31
N TYR A 112 20.42 -2.98 -3.59
CA TYR A 112 19.07 -3.18 -3.06
C TYR A 112 19.05 -3.16 -1.52
N GLU A 113 19.99 -3.85 -0.88
CA GLU A 113 20.11 -3.95 0.57
C GLU A 113 20.49 -2.62 1.20
N GLU A 114 21.44 -1.90 0.59
CA GLU A 114 21.85 -0.58 1.04
C GLU A 114 20.70 0.42 0.97
N PHE A 115 19.95 0.46 -0.14
CA PHE A 115 18.80 1.33 -0.26
C PHE A 115 17.72 0.97 0.78
N ASN A 116 17.43 -0.33 0.95
CA ASN A 116 16.44 -0.77 1.93
C ASN A 116 16.84 -0.36 3.37
N THR A 117 18.14 -0.36 3.67
CA THR A 117 18.67 0.12 4.96
C THR A 117 18.48 1.63 5.14
N VAL A 118 18.60 2.42 4.08
CA VAL A 118 18.46 3.89 4.14
C VAL A 118 17.00 4.34 4.33
N ILE A 119 16.02 3.57 3.86
CA ILE A 119 14.60 3.97 3.89
C ILE A 119 13.81 3.49 5.11
N VAL A 120 14.39 2.59 5.91
CA VAL A 120 13.79 2.02 7.13
C VAL A 120 14.15 2.88 8.34
#